data_AF-A0A562HI49-F1
#
_entry.id   AF-A0A562HI49-F1
#
_cell.length_a   1.000
_cell.length_b   1.000
_cell.length_c   1.000
_cell.angle_alpha   90.00
_cell.angle_beta   90.00
_cell.angle_gamma   90.00
#
_symmetry.space_group_name_H-M   'P 1'
#
loop_
_entity.id
_entity.type
_entity.pdbx_description
1 polymer ?
#
loop_
_entity_poly.entity_id
_entity_poly.type
_entity_poly.pdbx_seq_one_letter_code
_entity_poly.pdbx_strand_id
1 'polypeptide(L)' 'MCFRPPTAQKPIKCSECGAMNPPDTKECRKCKADLTKNENK' A
#
# COMPACT_ATOMS: atom_id res chain seq x y z
N MET A 1 14.81 -22.81 -3.15
CA MET A 1 14.57 -21.70 -4.11
C MET A 1 13.32 -20.94 -3.66
N CYS A 2 13.46 -19.69 -3.22
CA CYS A 2 12.31 -18.85 -2.86
C CYS A 2 11.81 -18.13 -4.12
N PHE A 3 10.75 -18.65 -4.76
CA PHE A 3 10.03 -17.95 -5.83
C PHE A 3 9.37 -16.69 -5.23
N ARG A 4 10.02 -15.53 -5.35
CA ARG A 4 9.41 -14.22 -5.09
C ARG A 4 8.92 -13.66 -6.42
N PRO A 5 7.63 -13.83 -6.77
CA PRO A 5 7.10 -13.22 -7.98
C PRO A 5 7.35 -11.70 -7.93
N PRO A 6 7.91 -11.10 -9.00
CA PRO A 6 8.26 -9.68 -9.04
C PRO A 6 7.03 -8.75 -9.02
N THR A 7 5.83 -9.31 -9.11
CA THR A 7 4.53 -8.62 -9.13
C THR A 7 3.90 -8.45 -7.76
N ALA A 8 4.59 -8.78 -6.66
CA ALA A 8 4.15 -8.39 -5.32
C ALA A 8 4.22 -6.85 -5.20
N GLN A 9 3.15 -6.19 -5.61
CA GLN A 9 2.99 -4.74 -5.48
C GLN A 9 3.30 -4.36 -4.02
N LYS A 10 4.17 -3.36 -3.85
CA LYS A 10 4.71 -3.02 -2.53
C LYS A 10 3.58 -2.47 -1.65
N PRO A 11 3.41 -2.97 -0.42
CA PRO A 11 2.42 -2.42 0.50
C PRO A 11 2.71 -0.94 0.78
N ILE A 12 1.68 -0.12 0.77
CA ILE A 12 1.75 1.31 1.04
C ILE A 12 1.69 1.51 2.55
N LYS A 13 2.68 2.21 3.11
CA LYS A 13 2.61 2.66 4.50
C LYS A 13 1.82 3.95 4.56
N CYS A 14 0.79 3.98 5.41
CA CYS A 14 0.01 5.19 5.67
C CYS A 14 0.84 6.18 6.48
N SER A 15 0.96 7.43 6.00
CA SER A 15 1.66 8.50 6.71
C SER A 15 0.93 8.99 7.95
N GLU A 16 -0.40 8.88 7.98
CA GLU A 16 -1.23 9.39 9.08
C GLU A 16 -1.21 8.47 10.31
N CYS A 17 -1.26 7.15 10.11
CA CYS A 17 -1.36 6.18 11.22
C CYS A 17 -0.27 5.11 11.23
N GLY A 18 0.62 5.10 10.24
CA GLY A 18 1.70 4.12 10.11
C GLY A 18 1.27 2.71 9.67
N ALA A 19 -0.02 2.48 9.38
CA ALA A 19 -0.52 1.18 8.97
C ALA A 19 -0.01 0.77 7.57
N MET A 20 0.24 -0.53 7.38
CA MET A 20 0.50 -1.09 6.06
C MET A 20 -0.82 -1.39 5.36
N ASN A 21 -1.03 -0.79 4.19
CA ASN A 21 -2.20 -0.95 3.37
C ASN A 21 -1.82 -1.59 2.03
N PRO A 22 -2.72 -2.34 1.40
CA PRO A 22 -2.48 -2.84 0.06
C PRO A 22 -2.26 -1.68 -0.93
N PRO A 23 -1.43 -1.87 -1.97
CA PRO A 23 -1.21 -0.86 -3.00
C PRO A 23 -2.47 -0.53 -3.83
N ASP A 24 -3.44 -1.43 -3.82
CA ASP A 24 -4.72 -1.28 -4.51
C ASP A 24 -5.72 -0.39 -3.73
N THR A 25 -5.42 -0.07 -2.46
CA THR A 25 -6.34 0.73 -1.64
C THR A 25 -6.07 2.22 -1.77
N LYS A 26 -7.11 2.97 -2.14
CA LYS A 26 -7.12 4.44 -2.21
C LYS A 26 -7.22 5.10 -0.85
N GLU A 27 -7.63 4.35 0.18
CA GLU A 27 -7.83 4.85 1.53
C GLU A 27 -7.26 3.88 2.55
N CYS A 28 -6.76 4.42 3.67
CA CYS A 28 -6.24 3.60 4.74
C CYS A 28 -7.37 2.82 5.42
N ARG A 29 -7.22 1.50 5.52
CA ARG A 29 -8.22 0.63 6.18
C ARG A 29 -8.38 0.90 7.68
N LYS A 30 -7.43 1.60 8.30
CA LYS A 30 -7.39 1.82 9.75
C LYS A 30 -7.86 3.23 10.13
N CYS A 31 -7.36 4.27 9.45
CA CYS A 31 -7.70 5.66 9.75
C CYS A 31 -8.54 6.35 8.67
N LYS A 32 -8.79 5.70 7.52
CA LYS A 32 -9.53 6.24 6.36
C LYS A 32 -8.86 7.47 5.72
N ALA A 33 -7.55 7.63 5.92
CA ALA A 33 -6.76 8.64 5.24
C ALA A 33 -6.57 8.32 3.75
N ASP A 34 -6.50 9.34 2.90
CA ASP A 34 -6.25 9.18 1.47
C ASP A 34 -4.83 8.65 1.19
N LEU A 35 -4.76 7.53 0.48
CA LEU A 35 -3.54 6.83 0.05
C LEU A 35 -3.39 6.81 -1.48
N THR A 36 -4.28 7.49 -2.21
CA THR A 36 -4.35 7.58 -3.69
C THR A 36 -3.05 8.10 -4.33
N LYS A 37 -2.14 8.68 -3.55
CA LYS A 37 -0.90 9.31 -4.01
C LYS A 37 0.24 8.36 -4.39
N ASN A 38 0.06 7.04 -4.32
CA ASN A 38 1.10 6.04 -4.60
C ASN A 38 0.82 5.16 -5.84
N GLU A 39 -0.04 5.60 -6.76
CA GLU A 39 -0.14 4.96 -8.08
C GLU A 39 1.09 5.36 -8.92
N ASN A 40 1.97 4.38 -9.14
CA ASN A 40 3.19 4.51 -9.91
C ASN A 40 2.83 4.71 -11.40
N LYS A 41 3.00 5.94 -11.90
CA LYS A 41 3.05 6.27 -13.34
C LYS A 41 4.26 5.61 -14.00
#